data_AF-A0A0G3BHH4-F1
#
_entry.id   AF-A0A0G3BHH4-F1
#
_cell.length_a   1.000
_cell.length_b   1.000
_cell.length_c   1.000
_cell.angle_alpha   90.00
_cell.angle_beta   90.00
_cell.angle_gamma   90.00
#
_symmetry.space_group_name_H-M   'P 1'
#
loop_
_entity.id
_entity.type
_entity.pdbx_description
1 polymer ?
#
loop_
_entity_poly.entity_id
_entity_poly.type
_entity_poly.pdbx_seq_one_letter_code
_entity_poly.pdbx_strand_id
1 'polypeptide(L)'
;MLRPLPTPRNAQAIVEARARGLRPADLVVVSLVGALDWSNPTVYADPAERYSWGWARGLDLIVAVKPGIAALRLLSDLLDVDPWSLCMADVQRQVGSNVYRGSYVSGTRRIGSYIATGPLLFQPWLPVRNKEFFA
;
A
#
# COMPACT_ATOMS: atom_id res chain seq x y z
N MET A 1 -15.87 -3.17 -24.28
CA MET A 1 -14.49 -2.90 -23.79
C MET A 1 -14.60 -2.37 -22.38
N LEU A 2 -13.85 -2.91 -21.42
CA LEU A 2 -13.80 -2.36 -20.06
C LEU A 2 -12.98 -1.05 -20.08
N ARG A 3 -13.49 0.00 -19.44
CA ARG A 3 -12.77 1.26 -19.29
C ARG A 3 -11.53 1.03 -18.40
N PRO A 4 -10.36 1.58 -18.74
CA PRO A 4 -9.18 1.48 -17.87
C PRO A 4 -9.45 2.13 -16.51
N LEU A 5 -8.91 1.55 -15.45
CA LEU A 5 -9.00 2.11 -14.10
C LEU A 5 -8.24 3.44 -14.04
N PRO A 6 -8.74 4.43 -13.28
CA PRO A 6 -8.07 5.71 -13.12
C PRO A 6 -6.79 5.57 -12.28
N THR A 7 -5.88 6.52 -12.45
CA THR A 7 -4.73 6.71 -11.55
C THR A 7 -5.18 7.55 -10.36
N PRO A 8 -4.79 7.21 -9.11
CA PRO A 8 -5.12 8.05 -7.95
C PRO A 8 -4.52 9.46 -8.07
N ARG A 9 -5.07 10.41 -7.32
CA ARG A 9 -4.58 11.80 -7.36
C ARG A 9 -3.13 11.86 -6.86
N ASN A 10 -2.29 12.64 -7.55
CA ASN A 10 -0.85 12.80 -7.35
C ASN A 10 0.04 11.59 -7.72
N ALA A 11 -0.52 10.43 -8.10
CA ALA A 11 0.31 9.32 -8.57
C ALA A 11 0.91 9.55 -9.97
N GLN A 12 0.39 10.52 -10.75
CA GLN A 12 0.87 10.81 -12.10
C GLN A 12 2.36 11.14 -12.16
N ALA A 13 2.88 11.93 -11.21
CA ALA A 13 4.30 12.26 -11.15
C ALA A 13 5.19 11.01 -10.95
N ILE A 14 4.70 10.03 -10.17
CA ILE A 14 5.38 8.74 -9.96
C ILE A 14 5.34 7.91 -11.24
N VAL A 15 4.17 7.85 -11.91
CA VAL A 15 4.00 7.16 -13.20
C VAL A 15 5.01 7.69 -14.23
N GLU A 16 5.13 9.02 -14.36
CA GLU A 16 6.05 9.67 -15.29
C GLU A 16 7.53 9.50 -14.91
N ALA A 17 7.86 9.50 -13.62
CA ALA A 17 9.20 9.17 -13.14
C ALA A 17 9.58 7.72 -13.53
N ARG A 18 8.66 6.77 -13.32
CA ARG A 18 8.87 5.36 -13.66
C ARG A 18 8.96 5.11 -15.16
N ALA A 19 8.20 5.84 -15.97
CA ALA A 19 8.31 5.79 -17.43
C ALA A 19 9.72 6.18 -17.91
N ARG A 20 10.47 6.95 -17.12
CA ARG A 20 11.86 7.33 -17.36
C ARG A 20 12.88 6.41 -16.67
N GLY A 21 12.44 5.30 -16.08
CA GLY A 21 13.29 4.37 -15.34
C GLY A 21 13.71 4.84 -13.94
N LEU A 22 13.08 5.90 -13.41
CA LEU A 22 13.37 6.42 -12.07
C LEU A 22 12.45 5.76 -11.02
N ARG A 23 13.00 5.51 -9.83
CA ARG A 23 12.26 5.03 -8.66
C ARG A 23 12.22 6.16 -7.62
N PRO A 24 11.05 6.49 -7.02
CA PRO A 24 10.99 7.35 -5.84
C PRO A 24 11.97 6.84 -4.77
N ALA A 25 12.79 7.74 -4.23
CA ALA A 25 13.80 7.40 -3.24
C ALA A 25 13.19 7.07 -1.86
N ASP A 26 12.02 7.63 -1.57
CA ASP A 26 11.37 7.59 -0.26
C ASP A 26 10.11 6.71 -0.23
N LEU A 27 9.69 6.38 0.99
CA LEU A 27 8.37 5.81 1.30
C LEU A 27 7.27 6.68 0.71
N VAL A 28 6.38 6.07 -0.09
CA VAL A 28 5.20 6.74 -0.66
C VAL A 28 4.00 6.53 0.24
N VAL A 29 3.30 7.61 0.55
CA VAL A 29 2.09 7.60 1.37
C VAL A 29 0.88 7.48 0.46
N VAL A 30 0.03 6.49 0.70
CA VAL A 30 -1.32 6.38 0.12
C VAL A 30 -2.30 6.82 1.18
N SER A 31 -2.76 8.07 1.10
CA SER A 31 -3.67 8.63 2.09
C SER A 31 -5.14 8.39 1.71
N LEU A 32 -5.87 7.76 2.63
CA LEU A 32 -7.34 7.63 2.59
C LEU A 32 -8.02 8.66 3.50
N VAL A 33 -7.24 9.48 4.21
CA VAL A 33 -7.71 10.44 5.22
C VAL A 33 -7.54 11.90 4.79
N GLY A 34 -7.01 12.14 3.59
CA GLY A 34 -6.73 13.48 3.08
C GLY A 34 -5.30 13.93 3.37
N ALA A 35 -5.06 15.24 3.40
CA ALA A 35 -3.73 15.80 3.62
C ALA A 35 -3.20 15.41 5.01
N LEU A 36 -1.91 15.09 5.06
CA LEU A 36 -1.16 14.78 6.27
C LEU A 36 0.07 15.69 6.33
N ASP A 37 0.51 16.02 7.53
CA ASP A 37 1.74 16.80 7.75
C ASP A 37 2.98 15.91 7.68
N TRP A 38 3.09 15.12 6.61
CA TRP A 38 4.22 14.25 6.34
C TRP A 38 4.94 14.78 5.09
N SER A 39 6.28 14.82 5.14
CA SER A 39 7.10 15.30 4.03
C SER A 39 7.19 14.33 2.85
N ASN A 40 6.72 13.09 3.05
CA ASN A 40 6.76 12.03 2.06
C ASN A 40 5.88 12.33 0.82
N PRO A 41 6.28 11.83 -0.37
CA PRO A 41 5.41 11.83 -1.54
C PRO A 41 4.07 11.19 -1.21
N THR A 42 2.99 11.95 -1.37
CA THR A 42 1.64 11.53 -0.96
C THR A 42 0.70 11.44 -2.16
N VAL A 43 0.09 10.28 -2.30
CA VAL A 43 -0.97 9.93 -3.25
C VAL A 43 -2.29 9.87 -2.50
N TYR A 44 -3.35 10.42 -3.08
CA TYR A 44 -4.67 10.43 -2.46
C TYR A 44 -5.62 9.50 -3.20
N ALA A 45 -6.31 8.65 -2.46
CA ALA A 45 -7.26 7.68 -2.98
C ALA A 45 -8.58 7.71 -2.20
N ASP A 46 -9.69 7.51 -2.89
CA ASP A 46 -10.98 7.25 -2.27
C ASP A 46 -11.11 5.74 -1.96
N PRO A 47 -11.37 5.35 -0.69
CA PRO A 47 -11.59 3.93 -0.34
C PRO A 47 -12.78 3.28 -1.06
N ALA A 48 -13.71 4.06 -1.64
CA ALA A 48 -14.83 3.55 -2.42
C ALA A 48 -14.49 3.29 -3.89
N GLU A 49 -13.38 3.84 -4.40
CA GLU A 49 -12.99 3.72 -5.81
C GLU A 49 -12.00 2.57 -6.05
N ARG A 50 -11.82 2.18 -7.31
CA ARG A 50 -10.78 1.26 -7.77
C ARG A 50 -9.80 2.01 -8.65
N TYR A 51 -8.51 1.73 -8.48
CA TYR A 51 -7.45 2.44 -9.19
C TYR A 51 -6.48 1.50 -9.87
N SER A 52 -5.74 2.04 -10.83
CA SER A 52 -4.54 1.41 -11.37
C SER A 52 -3.37 1.63 -10.42
N TRP A 53 -2.86 0.55 -9.85
CA TRP A 53 -1.74 0.55 -8.89
C TRP A 53 -0.40 0.12 -9.49
N GLY A 54 -0.32 -0.10 -10.81
CA GLY A 54 0.91 -0.64 -11.43
C GLY A 54 2.19 0.17 -11.15
N TRP A 55 2.04 1.47 -10.86
CA TRP A 55 3.16 2.34 -10.46
C TRP A 55 3.74 2.02 -9.08
N ALA A 56 3.01 1.29 -8.24
CA ALA A 56 3.39 0.98 -6.86
C ALA A 56 4.33 -0.24 -6.75
N ARG A 57 4.49 -1.01 -7.84
CA ARG A 57 5.37 -2.19 -7.90
C ARG A 57 6.79 -1.87 -7.45
N GLY A 58 7.30 -2.65 -6.50
CA GLY A 58 8.65 -2.49 -5.97
C GLY A 58 8.90 -1.17 -5.24
N LEU A 59 7.85 -0.46 -4.79
CA LEU A 59 7.98 0.71 -3.92
C LEU A 59 7.70 0.34 -2.46
N ASP A 60 8.25 1.16 -1.55
CA ASP A 60 7.86 1.16 -0.16
C ASP A 60 6.60 2.01 0.01
N LEU A 61 5.55 1.41 0.56
CA LEU A 61 4.24 2.04 0.70
C LEU A 61 3.78 2.07 2.14
N ILE A 62 3.12 3.16 2.52
CA ILE A 62 2.28 3.21 3.71
C ILE A 62 0.88 3.71 3.39
N VAL A 63 -0.14 2.96 3.78
CA VAL A 63 -1.54 3.37 3.67
C VAL A 63 -1.96 4.05 4.96
N ALA A 64 -2.23 5.36 4.88
CA ALA A 64 -2.72 6.13 6.01
C ALA A 64 -4.25 6.04 6.10
N VAL A 65 -4.74 5.57 7.24
CA VAL A 65 -6.16 5.29 7.53
C VAL A 65 -6.56 5.90 8.87
N LYS A 66 -7.86 5.86 9.16
CA LYS A 66 -8.44 6.13 10.48
C LYS A 66 -9.60 5.15 10.73
N PRO A 67 -10.09 5.01 11.97
CA PRO A 67 -11.23 4.14 12.27
C PRO A 67 -12.43 4.43 11.35
N GLY A 68 -13.05 3.36 10.84
CA GLY A 68 -14.21 3.44 9.95
C GLY A 68 -13.90 3.49 8.44
N ILE A 69 -12.63 3.60 8.03
CA ILE A 69 -12.25 3.54 6.61
C ILE A 69 -12.09 2.08 6.14
N ALA A 70 -12.76 1.74 5.04
CA ALA A 70 -12.66 0.42 4.40
C ALA A 70 -11.40 0.31 3.52
N ALA A 71 -10.27 -0.12 4.11
CA ALA A 71 -8.99 -0.20 3.40
C ALA A 71 -8.63 -1.60 2.85
N LEU A 72 -9.31 -2.67 3.28
CA LEU A 72 -8.90 -4.06 2.97
C LEU A 72 -8.77 -4.36 1.48
N ARG A 73 -9.72 -3.87 0.66
CA ARG A 73 -9.68 -4.06 -0.79
C ARG A 73 -8.45 -3.39 -1.40
N LEU A 74 -8.19 -2.14 -1.03
CA LEU A 74 -7.05 -1.39 -1.52
C LEU A 74 -5.72 -2.03 -1.08
N LEU A 75 -5.62 -2.49 0.17
CA LEU A 75 -4.44 -3.22 0.65
C LEU A 75 -4.20 -4.50 -0.17
N SER A 76 -5.26 -5.22 -0.53
CA SER A 76 -5.16 -6.37 -1.43
C SER A 76 -4.67 -5.94 -2.82
N ASP A 77 -5.30 -4.93 -3.43
CA ASP A 77 -4.92 -4.45 -4.76
C ASP A 77 -3.45 -3.98 -4.81
N LEU A 78 -2.97 -3.36 -3.72
CA LEU A 78 -1.57 -2.95 -3.57
C LEU A 78 -0.62 -4.14 -3.45
N LEU A 79 -0.97 -5.19 -2.71
CA LEU A 79 -0.15 -6.40 -2.62
C LEU A 79 -0.12 -7.17 -3.95
N ASP A 80 -1.19 -7.12 -4.74
CA ASP A 80 -1.27 -7.80 -6.04
C ASP A 80 -0.31 -7.20 -7.08
N VAL A 81 0.16 -5.98 -6.88
CA VAL A 81 1.16 -5.34 -7.75
C VAL A 81 2.60 -5.52 -7.28
N ASP A 82 2.81 -6.29 -6.21
CA ASP A 82 4.12 -6.65 -5.65
C ASP A 82 4.97 -5.42 -5.23
N PRO A 83 4.54 -4.68 -4.19
CA PRO A 83 5.32 -3.58 -3.64
C PRO A 83 6.54 -4.14 -2.89
N TRP A 84 7.58 -3.33 -2.71
CA TRP A 84 8.75 -3.77 -1.93
C TRP A 84 8.38 -3.96 -0.45
N SER A 85 7.58 -3.04 0.09
CA SER A 85 6.96 -3.18 1.40
C SER A 85 5.59 -2.50 1.42
N LEU A 86 4.68 -3.03 2.25
CA LEU A 86 3.39 -2.40 2.51
C LEU A 86 3.15 -2.31 4.01
N CYS A 87 2.90 -1.10 4.47
CA CYS A 87 2.46 -0.82 5.83
C CYS A 87 1.08 -0.17 5.83
N MET A 88 0.39 -0.24 6.96
CA MET A 88 -0.82 0.52 7.25
C MET A 88 -0.59 1.31 8.54
N ALA A 89 -0.96 2.59 8.53
CA ALA A 89 -0.90 3.48 9.69
C ALA A 89 -2.31 4.02 10.01
N ASP A 90 -2.82 3.71 11.20
CA ASP A 90 -3.97 4.41 11.77
C ASP A 90 -3.46 5.73 12.35
N VAL A 91 -3.63 6.82 11.62
CA VAL A 91 -3.07 8.13 11.98
C VAL A 91 -3.77 8.75 13.19
N GLN A 92 -5.01 8.36 13.46
CA GLN A 92 -5.75 8.86 14.62
C GLN A 92 -5.31 8.14 15.90
N ARG A 93 -5.06 6.83 15.82
CA ARG A 93 -4.59 6.04 16.97
C ARG A 93 -3.07 6.00 17.12
N GLN A 94 -2.33 6.54 16.14
CA GLN A 94 -0.87 6.54 16.10
C GLN A 94 -0.28 5.13 16.25
N VAL A 95 -0.86 4.16 15.53
CA VAL A 95 -0.37 2.79 15.46
C VAL A 95 -0.23 2.34 14.02
N GLY A 96 0.81 1.57 13.75
CA GLY A 96 1.02 0.97 12.44
C GLY A 96 1.18 -0.54 12.46
N SER A 97 1.18 -1.11 11.27
CA SER A 97 1.32 -2.55 11.04
C SER A 97 1.96 -2.79 9.69
N ASN A 98 2.84 -3.78 9.60
CA ASN A 98 3.23 -4.32 8.29
C ASN A 98 2.08 -5.18 7.77
N VAL A 99 1.82 -5.11 6.46
CA VAL A 99 0.74 -5.85 5.81
C VAL A 99 1.34 -6.84 4.83
N TYR A 100 0.97 -8.10 4.98
CA TYR A 100 1.46 -9.19 4.15
C TYR A 100 0.30 -9.94 3.51
N ARG A 101 0.58 -10.58 2.38
CA ARG A 101 -0.31 -11.60 1.84
C ARG A 101 0.04 -12.95 2.44
N GLY A 102 -0.92 -13.58 3.11
CA GLY A 102 -0.77 -14.96 3.56
C GLY A 102 -0.67 -15.91 2.37
N SER A 103 0.14 -16.95 2.50
CA SER A 103 0.16 -18.07 1.55
C SER A 103 -0.84 -19.13 2.00
N TYR A 104 -1.81 -19.48 1.15
CA TYR A 104 -2.57 -20.70 1.33
C TYR A 104 -1.81 -21.83 0.64
N VAL A 105 -1.10 -22.68 1.38
CA VAL A 105 -0.46 -23.87 0.81
C VAL A 105 -1.50 -24.97 0.76
N SER A 106 -2.30 -25.03 -0.32
CA SER A 106 -3.03 -26.26 -0.64
C SER A 106 -2.05 -27.22 -1.30
N GLY A 107 -1.63 -28.26 -0.59
CA GLY A 107 -1.06 -29.52 -1.10
C GLY A 107 -0.14 -29.50 -2.35
N THR A 108 1.13 -29.83 -2.13
CA THR A 108 2.06 -30.47 -3.10
C THR A 108 2.31 -29.81 -4.47
N ARG A 109 2.13 -28.49 -4.64
CA ARG A 109 2.63 -27.79 -5.85
C ARG A 109 3.97 -27.08 -5.65
N ARG A 110 4.82 -27.27 -6.65
CA ARG A 110 6.22 -26.84 -6.81
C ARG A 110 6.52 -25.45 -6.22
N ILE A 111 7.71 -25.35 -5.61
CA ILE A 111 8.34 -24.18 -4.97
C ILE A 111 8.40 -22.90 -5.87
N GLY A 112 7.97 -22.97 -7.13
CA GLY A 112 8.09 -21.88 -8.10
C GLY A 112 6.84 -21.03 -8.37
N SER A 113 5.67 -21.36 -7.80
CA SER A 113 4.46 -20.55 -8.03
C SER A 113 3.62 -20.44 -6.76
N TYR A 114 4.16 -19.79 -5.73
CA TYR A 114 3.34 -19.23 -4.66
C TYR A 114 2.56 -18.06 -5.24
N ILE A 115 1.44 -18.33 -5.93
CA ILE A 115 0.45 -17.27 -6.14
C ILE A 115 -0.16 -17.07 -4.76
N ALA A 116 0.38 -16.12 -4.00
CA ALA A 116 -0.20 -15.70 -2.75
C ALA A 116 -1.60 -15.18 -3.08
N THR A 117 -2.64 -15.94 -2.74
CA THR A 117 -4.05 -15.53 -2.83
C THR A 117 -4.73 -15.60 -1.47
N GLY A 118 -3.96 -15.78 -0.40
CA GLY A 118 -4.47 -15.94 0.96
C GLY A 118 -4.88 -14.63 1.63
N PRO A 119 -5.33 -14.71 2.89
CA PRO A 119 -5.81 -13.56 3.64
C PRO A 119 -4.72 -12.51 3.88
N LEU A 120 -5.13 -11.27 4.15
CA LEU A 120 -4.20 -10.24 4.62
C LEU A 120 -3.77 -10.55 6.06
N LEU A 121 -2.47 -10.55 6.30
CA LEU A 121 -1.88 -10.69 7.62
C LEU A 121 -1.35 -9.33 8.07
N PHE A 122 -1.63 -8.99 9.32
CA PHE A 122 -1.21 -7.74 9.94
C PHE A 122 -0.21 -8.07 11.04
N GLN A 123 0.99 -7.51 10.95
CA GLN A 123 2.00 -7.58 12.01
C GLN A 123 2.11 -6.20 12.67
N PRO A 124 1.47 -5.99 13.83
CA PRO A 124 1.51 -4.72 14.54
C PRO A 124 2.96 -4.28 14.81
N TRP A 125 3.22 -3.00 14.65
CA TRP A 125 4.49 -2.43 15.02
C TRP A 125 4.67 -2.44 16.54
N LEU A 126 5.93 -2.64 16.96
CA LEU A 126 6.30 -2.47 18.37
C LEU A 126 6.09 -1.01 18.79
N PRO A 127 5.82 -0.73 20.09
CA PRO A 127 5.61 0.63 20.58
C PRO A 127 6.75 1.61 20.23
N VAL A 128 8.01 1.15 20.23
CA VAL A 128 9.16 1.99 19.84
C VAL A 128 9.06 2.47 18.39
N ARG A 129 8.65 1.59 17.47
CA ARG A 129 8.49 1.92 16.06
C ARG A 129 7.30 2.85 15.83
N ASN A 130 6.20 2.70 16.59
CA ASN A 130 5.10 3.68 16.54
C ASN A 130 5.58 5.07 16.97
N LYS A 131 6.40 5.16 18.03
CA LYS A 131 6.99 6.44 18.45
C LYS A 131 7.88 7.02 17.36
N GLU A 132 8.77 6.25 16.77
CA GLU A 132 9.64 6.73 15.69
C GLU A 132 8.87 7.26 14.48
N PHE A 133 7.71 6.66 14.17
CA PHE A 133 6.93 7.02 12.99
C PHE A 133 5.97 8.21 13.22
N PHE A 134 5.45 8.39 14.43
CA PHE A 134 4.43 9.40 14.74
C PHE A 134 4.93 10.55 15.66
N ALA A 135 6.20 10.54 16.06
CA ALA A 135 6.81 11.60 16.89
C ALA A 135 7.08 12.90 16.14
#